data_AF-A0A7D7MBY3-F1
#
_entry.id   AF-A0A7D7MBY3-F1
#
_cell.length_a   1.000
_cell.length_b   1.000
_cell.length_c   1.000
_cell.angle_alpha   90.00
_cell.angle_beta   90.00
_cell.angle_gamma   90.00
#
_symmetry.space_group_name_H-M   'P 1'
#
loop_
_entity.id
_entity.type
_entity.pdbx_description
1 polymer ?
#
loop_
_entity_poly.entity_id
_entity_poly.type
_entity_poly.pdbx_seq_one_letter_code
_entity_poly.pdbx_strand_id
1 'polypeptide(L)'
;MPKIPLKALTDFTTTQGPKVVKFIKENPALIPPGVAVASKISNSYQSKKEKKVTDGQIPFRKQRYLTYKKEIIPNLIKLQRSEILDYKIEINQFIDQISNEKKNEFKPKNILHDKRTKNWEHLLVQINDKLNSKDYQEYRKIYNDLEYTSEYFRSFEYLVETFKHLIQENNPSKIRDFLVAQTNMRLEDINRDFWLT
;
A
#
# COMPACT_ATOMS: atom_id res chain seq x y z
N MET A 1 -29.34 10.47 -5.90
CA MET A 1 -27.92 10.24 -5.51
C MET A 1 -27.83 8.89 -4.80
N PRO A 2 -27.04 7.92 -5.29
CA PRO A 2 -26.90 6.65 -4.60
C PRO A 2 -26.04 6.86 -3.35
N LYS A 3 -26.59 6.49 -2.19
CA LYS A 3 -25.89 6.52 -0.90
C LYS A 3 -24.96 5.29 -0.84
N ILE A 4 -23.65 5.51 -0.93
CA ILE A 4 -22.67 4.44 -0.77
C ILE A 4 -22.69 4.01 0.71
N PRO A 5 -22.93 2.73 1.02
CA PRO A 5 -23.08 2.27 2.39
C PRO A 5 -21.73 2.32 3.13
N LEU A 6 -21.68 3.03 4.27
CA LEU A 6 -20.50 3.18 5.14
C LEU A 6 -19.82 1.85 5.52
N LYS A 7 -20.57 0.75 5.58
CA LYS A 7 -20.03 -0.60 5.85
C LYS A 7 -19.05 -1.11 4.79
N ALA A 8 -19.16 -0.65 3.54
CA ALA A 8 -18.22 -1.04 2.49
C ALA A 8 -16.85 -0.36 2.64
N LEU A 9 -16.77 0.77 3.36
CA LEU A 9 -15.53 1.51 3.59
C LEU A 9 -14.68 0.91 4.71
N THR A 10 -15.30 0.27 5.72
CA THR A 10 -14.60 -0.34 6.85
C THR A 10 -13.87 -1.64 6.47
N ASP A 11 -14.34 -2.35 5.45
CA ASP A 11 -13.68 -3.57 4.95
C ASP A 11 -12.42 -3.25 4.11
N PHE A 12 -12.28 -2.01 3.63
CA PHE A 12 -11.14 -1.58 2.82
C PHE A 12 -9.86 -1.37 3.65
N THR A 13 -9.99 -1.12 4.95
CA THR A 13 -8.88 -0.71 5.84
C THR A 13 -8.31 -1.81 6.69
N THR A 14 -8.95 -2.98 6.75
CA THR A 14 -8.46 -4.12 7.52
C THR A 14 -8.20 -5.30 6.61
N THR A 15 -7.02 -5.35 6.00
CA THR A 15 -6.31 -6.63 5.79
C THR A 15 -4.91 -6.40 5.23
N GLN A 16 -3.92 -6.52 6.11
CA GLN A 16 -2.54 -6.75 5.70
C GLN A 16 -2.46 -8.17 5.12
N GLY A 17 -2.53 -8.32 3.78
CA GLY A 17 -2.32 -9.60 3.12
C GLY A 17 -3.04 -9.80 1.78
N PRO A 18 -2.96 -11.02 1.20
CA PRO A 18 -3.47 -11.39 -0.14
C PRO A 18 -4.99 -11.18 -0.36
N LYS A 19 -5.72 -10.80 0.69
CA LYS A 19 -7.14 -10.44 0.63
C LYS A 19 -7.39 -9.11 -0.08
N VAL A 20 -6.47 -8.14 -0.02
CA VAL A 20 -6.60 -6.86 -0.74
C VAL A 20 -6.55 -7.08 -2.27
N VAL A 21 -5.67 -7.96 -2.73
CA VAL A 21 -5.58 -8.35 -4.15
C VAL A 21 -6.85 -9.06 -4.62
N LYS A 22 -7.42 -9.92 -3.77
CA LYS A 22 -8.66 -10.64 -4.06
C LYS A 22 -9.87 -9.71 -4.10
N PHE A 23 -9.98 -8.79 -3.13
CA PHE A 23 -11.05 -7.81 -3.05
C PHE A 23 -11.01 -6.80 -4.21
N ILE A 24 -9.82 -6.33 -4.61
CA ILE A 24 -9.61 -5.47 -5.79
C ILE A 24 -10.05 -6.15 -7.08
N LYS A 25 -9.78 -7.46 -7.20
CA LYS A 25 -10.18 -8.27 -8.35
C LYS A 25 -11.69 -8.51 -8.39
N GLU A 26 -12.34 -8.59 -7.23
CA GLU A 26 -13.77 -8.87 -7.08
C GLU A 26 -14.63 -7.59 -7.13
N ASN A 27 -14.09 -6.40 -6.81
CA ASN A 27 -14.84 -5.14 -6.71
C ASN A 27 -14.18 -3.95 -7.44
N PRO A 28 -13.97 -4.02 -8.78
CA PRO A 28 -13.26 -2.99 -9.54
C PRO A 28 -13.96 -1.63 -9.57
N ALA A 29 -15.29 -1.58 -9.37
CA ALA A 29 -16.08 -0.35 -9.40
C ALA A 29 -15.98 0.53 -8.15
N LEU A 30 -15.41 0.01 -7.05
CA LEU A 30 -15.20 0.75 -5.79
C LEU A 30 -13.81 1.39 -5.70
N ILE A 31 -12.99 1.23 -6.76
CA ILE A 31 -11.62 1.71 -6.81
C ILE A 31 -11.61 3.05 -7.56
N PRO A 32 -11.04 4.12 -6.97
CA PRO A 32 -10.90 5.40 -7.65
C PRO A 32 -10.17 5.22 -9.00
N PRO A 33 -10.58 5.93 -10.07
CA PRO A 33 -10.01 5.77 -11.41
C PRO A 33 -8.50 6.09 -11.54
N GLY A 34 -7.85 6.58 -10.47
CA GLY A 34 -6.41 6.80 -10.40
C GLY A 34 -5.58 5.72 -9.70
N VAL A 35 -6.21 4.71 -9.08
CA VAL A 35 -5.50 3.49 -8.66
C VAL A 35 -5.40 2.61 -9.89
N ALA A 36 -4.31 2.76 -10.64
CA ALA A 36 -4.06 2.02 -11.86
C ALA A 36 -4.22 0.53 -11.60
N VAL A 37 -5.35 0.02 -12.10
CA VAL A 37 -5.84 -1.33 -11.93
C VAL A 37 -4.72 -2.32 -12.23
N ALA A 38 -4.44 -3.19 -11.27
CA ALA A 38 -3.48 -4.29 -11.37
C ALA A 38 -3.65 -5.17 -12.64
N SER A 39 -4.76 -5.04 -13.36
CA SER A 39 -5.04 -5.72 -14.64
C SER A 39 -4.31 -5.14 -15.86
N LYS A 40 -3.92 -3.86 -15.88
CA LYS A 40 -3.09 -3.30 -16.97
C LYS A 40 -1.58 -3.49 -16.72
N ILE A 41 -1.19 -3.64 -15.46
CA ILE A 41 0.18 -3.93 -15.05
C ILE A 41 0.51 -5.42 -15.26
N SER A 42 -0.44 -6.35 -15.08
CA SER A 42 -0.15 -7.78 -15.29
C SER A 42 0.33 -8.06 -16.71
N ASN A 43 -0.30 -7.48 -17.74
CA ASN A 43 0.00 -7.82 -19.13
C ASN A 43 1.27 -7.12 -19.66
N SER A 44 1.60 -5.91 -19.20
CA SER A 44 2.83 -5.21 -19.61
C SER A 44 4.07 -5.68 -18.85
N TYR A 45 3.91 -6.17 -17.61
CA TYR A 45 5.02 -6.72 -16.84
C TYR A 45 5.23 -8.23 -17.08
N GLN A 46 4.19 -9.02 -17.41
CA GLN A 46 4.37 -10.44 -17.78
C GLN A 46 5.13 -10.59 -19.10
N SER A 47 4.88 -9.73 -20.09
CA SER A 47 5.55 -9.81 -21.40
C SER A 47 7.05 -9.50 -21.37
N LYS A 48 7.54 -8.79 -20.33
CA LYS A 48 8.99 -8.59 -20.09
C LYS A 48 9.62 -9.68 -19.22
N LYS A 49 8.84 -10.51 -18.51
CA LYS A 49 9.34 -11.46 -17.50
C LYS A 49 10.01 -12.72 -18.08
N GLU A 50 9.82 -13.04 -19.37
CA GLU A 50 10.28 -14.31 -19.95
C GLU A 50 11.23 -14.19 -21.14
N LYS A 51 11.91 -13.05 -21.33
CA LYS A 51 13.07 -13.05 -22.23
C LYS A 51 14.19 -13.86 -21.56
N LYS A 52 14.39 -15.08 -22.08
CA LYS A 52 15.43 -16.05 -21.72
C LYS A 52 16.66 -15.36 -21.15
N VAL A 53 16.92 -15.61 -19.86
CA VAL A 53 18.19 -15.28 -19.21
C VAL A 53 19.27 -16.04 -19.99
N THR A 54 19.98 -15.33 -20.86
CA THR A 54 21.26 -15.81 -21.39
C THR A 54 22.20 -16.02 -20.22
N ASP A 55 22.95 -17.12 -20.24
CA ASP A 55 23.93 -17.46 -19.21
C ASP A 55 24.80 -16.23 -18.85
N GLY A 56 24.71 -15.80 -17.59
CA GLY A 56 25.43 -14.63 -17.06
C GLY A 56 24.57 -13.42 -16.64
N GLN A 57 23.29 -13.32 -17.05
CA GLN A 57 22.45 -12.19 -16.63
C GLN A 57 21.81 -12.41 -15.24
N ILE A 58 21.89 -11.38 -14.38
CA ILE A 58 21.24 -11.39 -13.07
C ILE A 58 19.73 -11.55 -13.25
N PRO A 59 19.05 -12.48 -12.53
CA PRO A 59 17.61 -12.64 -12.64
C PRO A 59 16.89 -11.32 -12.37
N PHE A 60 15.90 -10.96 -13.19
CA PHE A 60 15.14 -9.71 -13.10
C PHE A 60 14.71 -9.37 -11.66
N ARG A 61 14.15 -10.35 -10.95
CA ARG A 61 13.71 -10.19 -9.54
C ARG A 61 14.88 -9.81 -8.61
N LYS A 62 16.07 -10.37 -8.81
CA LYS A 62 17.27 -10.03 -8.03
C LYS A 62 17.75 -8.62 -8.36
N GLN A 63 17.72 -8.20 -9.63
CA GLN A 63 18.02 -6.83 -10.01
C GLN A 63 17.01 -5.85 -9.42
N ARG A 64 15.71 -6.17 -9.52
CA ARG A 64 14.63 -5.35 -8.98
C ARG A 64 14.75 -5.19 -7.46
N TYR A 65 15.08 -6.26 -6.74
CA TYR A 65 15.36 -6.19 -5.30
C TYR A 65 16.51 -5.21 -4.96
N LEU A 66 17.56 -5.17 -5.78
CA LEU A 66 18.65 -4.20 -5.61
C LEU A 66 18.19 -2.77 -5.87
N THR A 67 17.38 -2.53 -6.90
CA THR A 67 16.74 -1.23 -7.16
C THR A 67 15.90 -0.80 -5.96
N TYR A 68 15.13 -1.70 -5.36
CA TYR A 68 14.37 -1.40 -4.14
C TYR A 68 15.27 -0.88 -3.02
N LYS A 69 16.37 -1.60 -2.74
CA LYS A 69 17.30 -1.23 -1.67
C LYS A 69 18.05 0.07 -1.93
N LYS A 70 18.47 0.33 -3.17
CA LYS A 70 19.36 1.45 -3.49
C LYS A 70 18.62 2.73 -3.86
N GLU A 71 17.46 2.61 -4.49
CA GLU A 71 16.78 3.73 -5.13
C GLU A 71 15.38 3.97 -4.57
N ILE A 72 14.54 2.93 -4.48
CA ILE A 72 13.13 3.13 -4.10
C ILE A 72 13.00 3.42 -2.61
N ILE A 73 13.49 2.53 -1.73
CA ILE A 73 13.35 2.67 -0.27
C ILE A 73 13.88 4.03 0.23
N PRO A 74 15.09 4.49 -0.15
CA PRO A 74 15.61 5.78 0.30
C PRO A 74 14.78 6.98 -0.18
N ASN A 75 14.05 6.86 -1.30
CA ASN A 75 13.30 7.96 -1.90
C ASN A 75 11.80 7.92 -1.63
N LEU A 76 11.28 6.94 -0.88
CA LEU A 76 9.84 6.82 -0.57
C LEU A 76 9.22 8.11 -0.01
N ILE A 77 10.00 8.93 0.71
CA ILE A 77 9.52 10.19 1.27
C ILE A 77 9.07 11.20 0.21
N LYS A 78 9.62 11.13 -1.01
CA LYS A 78 9.31 12.08 -2.09
C LYS A 78 8.11 11.65 -2.93
N LEU A 79 7.66 10.41 -2.78
CA LEU A 79 6.64 9.81 -3.62
C LEU A 79 5.22 10.15 -3.15
N GLN A 80 4.29 10.13 -4.08
CA GLN A 80 2.85 10.19 -3.83
C GLN A 80 2.34 8.87 -3.26
N ARG A 81 1.16 8.91 -2.64
CA ARG A 81 0.53 7.72 -2.06
C ARG A 81 0.35 6.60 -3.08
N SER A 82 -0.11 6.95 -4.29
CA SER A 82 -0.30 6.03 -5.42
C SER A 82 1.00 5.27 -5.75
N GLU A 83 2.11 5.98 -5.90
CA GLU A 83 3.41 5.39 -6.24
C GLU A 83 3.91 4.42 -5.16
N ILE A 84 3.71 4.77 -3.88
CA ILE A 84 4.10 3.88 -2.76
C ILE A 84 3.22 2.62 -2.76
N LEU A 85 1.92 2.76 -3.07
CA LEU A 85 1.01 1.62 -3.18
C LEU A 85 1.34 0.72 -4.38
N ASP A 86 1.75 1.29 -5.51
CA ASP A 86 2.19 0.51 -6.68
C ASP A 86 3.40 -0.37 -6.32
N TYR A 87 4.35 0.17 -5.57
CA TYR A 87 5.49 -0.61 -5.07
C TYR A 87 5.07 -1.68 -4.06
N LYS A 88 4.12 -1.38 -3.16
CA LYS A 88 3.55 -2.39 -2.26
C LYS A 88 2.92 -3.54 -3.04
N ILE A 89 2.17 -3.24 -4.09
CA ILE A 89 1.54 -4.25 -4.97
C ILE A 89 2.61 -5.08 -5.68
N GLU A 90 3.63 -4.45 -6.26
CA GLU A 90 4.73 -5.14 -6.95
C GLU A 90 5.46 -6.12 -6.02
N ILE A 91 5.77 -5.71 -4.78
CA ILE A 91 6.40 -6.60 -3.78
C ILE A 91 5.52 -7.80 -3.46
N ASN A 92 4.21 -7.58 -3.22
CA ASN A 92 3.27 -8.68 -2.96
C ASN A 92 3.23 -9.68 -4.12
N GLN A 93 3.24 -9.20 -5.37
CA GLN A 93 3.30 -10.08 -6.54
C GLN A 93 4.59 -10.92 -6.58
N PHE A 94 5.74 -10.37 -6.17
CA PHE A 94 6.97 -11.16 -6.07
C PHE A 94 6.91 -12.20 -4.97
N ILE A 95 6.32 -11.88 -3.81
CA ILE A 95 6.11 -12.82 -2.71
C ILE A 95 5.20 -13.98 -3.17
N ASP A 96 4.06 -13.65 -3.79
CA ASP A 96 3.12 -14.65 -4.32
C ASP A 96 3.78 -15.54 -5.38
N GLN A 97 4.57 -14.94 -6.27
CA GLN A 97 5.32 -15.69 -7.27
C GLN A 97 6.31 -16.67 -6.62
N ILE A 98 7.09 -16.23 -5.61
CA ILE A 98 8.02 -17.11 -4.89
C ILE A 98 7.27 -18.22 -4.15
N SER A 99 6.12 -17.89 -3.55
CA SER A 99 5.26 -18.86 -2.85
C SER A 99 4.76 -19.95 -3.80
N ASN A 100 4.36 -19.57 -5.02
CA ASN A 100 3.93 -20.52 -6.05
C ASN A 100 5.11 -21.36 -6.58
N GLU A 101 6.28 -20.76 -6.81
CA GLU A 101 7.51 -21.48 -7.17
C GLU A 101 7.88 -22.51 -6.09
N LYS A 102 7.81 -22.13 -4.81
CA LYS A 102 8.09 -23.01 -3.67
C LYS A 102 7.17 -24.23 -3.62
N LYS A 103 5.88 -24.08 -3.96
CA LYS A 103 4.92 -25.21 -3.98
C LYS A 103 5.26 -26.25 -5.05
N ASN A 104 5.92 -25.83 -6.13
CA ASN A 104 6.19 -26.66 -7.31
C ASN A 104 7.63 -27.21 -7.34
N GLU A 105 8.48 -26.86 -6.38
CA GLU A 105 9.90 -27.22 -6.36
C GLU A 105 10.28 -28.20 -5.23
N PHE A 106 11.39 -28.91 -5.42
CA PHE A 106 11.93 -29.87 -4.44
C PHE A 106 12.37 -29.19 -3.12
N LYS A 107 12.19 -29.91 -2.00
CA LYS A 107 12.45 -29.44 -0.62
C LYS A 107 13.76 -28.66 -0.39
N PRO A 108 14.93 -29.02 -0.96
CA PRO A 108 16.16 -28.25 -0.75
C PRO A 108 16.08 -26.81 -1.28
N LYS A 109 15.31 -26.57 -2.35
CA LYS A 109 15.10 -25.22 -2.91
C LYS A 109 14.13 -24.39 -2.08
N ASN A 110 13.34 -25.02 -1.20
CA ASN A 110 12.40 -24.31 -0.32
C ASN A 110 13.10 -23.38 0.66
N ILE A 111 14.28 -23.76 1.17
CA ILE A 111 15.08 -22.91 2.07
C ILE A 111 15.49 -21.62 1.36
N LEU A 112 15.88 -21.72 0.09
CA LEU A 112 16.25 -20.56 -0.72
C LEU A 112 15.04 -19.66 -0.99
N HIS A 113 13.87 -20.24 -1.28
CA HIS A 113 12.62 -19.50 -1.43
C HIS A 113 12.23 -18.80 -0.14
N ASP A 114 12.34 -19.45 1.01
CA ASP A 114 12.04 -18.84 2.31
C ASP A 114 12.93 -17.63 2.60
N LYS A 115 14.23 -17.73 2.30
CA LYS A 115 15.15 -16.59 2.43
C LYS A 115 14.76 -15.45 1.48
N ARG A 116 14.35 -15.76 0.25
CA ARG A 116 13.92 -14.75 -0.73
C ARG A 116 12.62 -14.08 -0.32
N THR A 117 11.64 -14.85 0.16
CA THR A 117 10.37 -14.33 0.67
C THR A 117 10.60 -13.37 1.82
N LYS A 118 11.39 -13.76 2.84
CA LYS A 118 11.75 -12.89 3.97
C LYS A 118 12.40 -11.58 3.54
N ASN A 119 13.25 -11.62 2.52
CA ASN A 119 13.88 -10.41 2.00
C ASN A 119 12.85 -9.43 1.41
N TRP A 120 11.84 -9.94 0.70
CA TRP A 120 10.76 -9.11 0.14
C TRP A 120 9.77 -8.65 1.22
N GLU A 121 9.43 -9.51 2.18
CA GLU A 121 8.61 -9.15 3.34
C GLU A 121 9.25 -8.02 4.14
N HIS A 122 10.58 -8.04 4.32
CA HIS A 122 11.28 -6.95 5.00
C HIS A 122 11.19 -5.62 4.23
N LEU A 123 11.20 -5.64 2.89
CA LEU A 123 10.95 -4.43 2.11
C LEU A 123 9.49 -3.97 2.21
N LEU A 124 8.54 -4.92 2.26
CA LEU A 124 7.12 -4.64 2.42
C LEU A 124 6.84 -3.92 3.76
N VAL A 125 7.49 -4.35 4.85
CA VAL A 125 7.40 -3.69 6.16
C VAL A 125 7.86 -2.24 6.04
N GLN A 126 9.03 -1.99 5.46
CA GLN A 126 9.55 -0.62 5.28
C GLN A 126 8.63 0.28 4.45
N ILE A 127 8.02 -0.27 3.40
CA ILE A 127 7.02 0.46 2.60
C ILE A 127 5.77 0.77 3.43
N ASN A 128 5.25 -0.19 4.18
CA ASN A 128 4.07 0.02 5.02
C ASN A 128 4.34 1.07 6.11
N ASP A 129 5.47 0.96 6.81
CA ASP A 129 5.84 1.93 7.83
C ASP A 129 5.93 3.34 7.26
N LYS A 130 6.49 3.46 6.05
CA LYS A 130 6.59 4.76 5.38
C LYS A 130 5.24 5.30 4.92
N LEU A 131 4.38 4.43 4.38
CA LEU A 131 3.01 4.78 3.99
C LEU A 131 2.22 5.29 5.19
N ASN A 132 2.21 4.51 6.27
CA ASN A 132 1.50 4.81 7.51
C ASN A 132 1.96 6.12 8.15
N SER A 133 3.28 6.30 8.27
CA SER A 133 3.86 7.53 8.85
C SER A 133 3.58 8.77 8.01
N LYS A 134 3.62 8.65 6.67
CA LYS A 134 3.35 9.78 5.78
C LYS A 134 1.87 10.13 5.74
N ASP A 135 0.98 9.13 5.69
CA ASP A 135 -0.47 9.33 5.82
C ASP A 135 -0.78 10.11 7.11
N TYR A 136 -0.22 9.67 8.23
CA TYR A 136 -0.42 10.31 9.53
C TYR A 136 0.04 11.77 9.55
N GLN A 137 1.23 12.05 9.01
CA GLN A 137 1.75 13.41 8.92
C GLN A 137 0.88 14.31 8.06
N GLU A 138 0.37 13.80 6.93
CA GLU A 138 -0.49 14.57 6.03
C GLU A 138 -1.87 14.81 6.64
N TYR A 139 -2.47 13.83 7.31
CA TYR A 139 -3.71 14.05 8.06
C TYR A 139 -3.53 15.07 9.19
N ARG A 140 -2.38 15.08 9.87
CA ARG A 140 -2.10 16.10 10.89
C ARG A 140 -2.02 17.50 10.30
N LYS A 141 -1.45 17.67 9.10
CA LYS A 141 -1.46 18.97 8.40
C LYS A 141 -2.89 19.39 8.06
N ILE A 142 -3.70 18.47 7.51
CA ILE A 142 -5.11 18.71 7.18
C ILE A 142 -5.92 19.08 8.43
N TYR A 143 -5.64 18.46 9.57
CA TYR A 143 -6.33 18.75 10.82
C TYR A 143 -6.03 20.16 11.35
N ASN A 144 -4.77 20.60 11.22
CA ASN A 144 -4.35 21.93 11.65
C ASN A 144 -4.78 23.05 10.69
N ASP A 145 -4.97 22.73 9.41
CA ASP A 145 -5.39 23.65 8.37
C ASP A 145 -6.32 22.94 7.38
N LEU A 146 -7.62 23.23 7.46
CA LEU A 146 -8.64 22.64 6.59
C LEU A 146 -8.52 23.10 5.13
N GLU A 147 -7.85 24.22 4.86
CA GLU A 147 -7.58 24.70 3.49
C GLU A 147 -6.35 24.04 2.87
N TYR A 148 -5.55 23.32 3.69
CA TYR A 148 -4.41 22.58 3.20
C TYR A 148 -4.80 21.57 2.12
N THR A 149 -4.03 21.59 1.03
CA THR A 149 -4.18 20.69 -0.11
C THR A 149 -2.93 19.81 -0.21
N SER A 150 -3.12 18.50 -0.20
CA SER A 150 -2.02 17.53 -0.17
C SER A 150 -1.78 16.93 -1.55
N GLU A 151 -0.66 17.30 -2.18
CA GLU A 151 -0.18 16.62 -3.42
C GLU A 151 0.13 15.14 -3.19
N TYR A 152 0.43 14.74 -1.95
CA TYR A 152 0.70 13.35 -1.62
C TYR A 152 -0.54 12.46 -1.84
N PHE A 153 -1.73 12.97 -1.54
CA PHE A 153 -3.00 12.27 -1.70
C PHE A 153 -3.60 12.42 -3.10
N ARG A 154 -2.82 12.86 -4.10
CA ARG A 154 -3.28 12.88 -5.49
C ARG A 154 -3.78 11.51 -5.92
N SER A 155 -4.96 11.45 -6.54
CA SER A 155 -5.74 10.23 -6.85
C SER A 155 -6.41 9.54 -5.65
N PHE A 156 -6.33 10.12 -4.45
CA PHE A 156 -6.92 9.67 -3.20
C PHE A 156 -7.64 10.81 -2.46
N GLU A 157 -8.15 11.79 -3.21
CA GLU A 157 -8.78 13.00 -2.69
C GLU A 157 -9.98 12.68 -1.77
N TYR A 158 -10.72 11.62 -2.07
CA TYR A 158 -11.84 11.15 -1.25
C TYR A 158 -11.46 10.86 0.21
N LEU A 159 -10.21 10.43 0.48
CA LEU A 159 -9.74 10.20 1.85
C LEU A 159 -9.59 11.52 2.60
N VAL A 160 -9.07 12.54 1.92
CA VAL A 160 -8.90 13.89 2.45
C VAL A 160 -10.28 14.52 2.71
N GLU A 161 -11.20 14.42 1.74
CA GLU A 161 -12.56 14.94 1.87
C GLU A 161 -13.32 14.27 3.02
N THR A 162 -13.22 12.93 3.12
CA THR A 162 -13.82 12.18 4.22
C THR A 162 -13.28 12.66 5.56
N PHE A 163 -11.96 12.82 5.68
CA PHE A 163 -11.34 13.29 6.91
C PHE A 163 -11.76 14.72 7.27
N LYS A 164 -11.76 15.65 6.31
CA LYS A 164 -12.23 17.03 6.51
C LYS A 164 -13.69 17.06 6.97
N HIS A 165 -14.56 16.25 6.38
CA HIS A 165 -15.95 16.12 6.80
C HIS A 165 -16.07 15.63 8.25
N LEU A 166 -15.28 14.65 8.67
CA LEU A 166 -15.27 14.17 10.06
C LEU A 166 -14.84 15.24 11.05
N ILE A 167 -13.88 16.09 10.67
CA ILE A 167 -13.46 17.24 11.48
C ILE A 167 -14.61 18.25 11.63
N GLN A 168 -15.30 18.56 10.52
CA GLN A 168 -16.44 19.48 10.52
C GLN A 168 -17.64 18.95 11.32
N GLU A 169 -17.89 17.64 11.32
CA GLU A 169 -18.88 16.98 12.17
C GLU A 169 -18.55 17.06 13.67
N ASN A 170 -17.31 17.43 14.02
CA ASN A 170 -16.78 17.50 15.38
C ASN A 170 -17.07 16.21 16.17
N ASN A 171 -16.77 15.06 15.55
CA ASN A 171 -16.98 13.74 16.17
C ASN A 171 -15.62 13.04 16.45
N PRO A 172 -15.03 13.24 17.64
CA PRO A 172 -13.72 12.69 18.00
C PRO A 172 -13.62 11.18 17.84
N SER A 173 -14.68 10.43 18.15
CA SER A 173 -14.68 8.97 18.02
C SER A 173 -14.46 8.55 16.57
N LYS A 174 -15.21 9.12 15.64
CA LYS A 174 -15.07 8.78 14.22
C LYS A 174 -13.72 9.21 13.65
N ILE A 175 -13.18 10.34 14.12
CA ILE A 175 -11.85 10.83 13.72
C ILE A 175 -10.78 9.82 14.17
N ARG A 176 -10.85 9.34 15.42
CA ARG A 176 -9.94 8.30 15.94
C ARG A 176 -10.02 7.02 15.11
N ASP A 177 -11.22 6.52 14.89
CA ASP A 177 -11.44 5.27 14.14
C ASP A 177 -10.87 5.37 12.72
N PHE A 178 -11.10 6.50 12.06
CA PHE A 178 -10.53 6.78 10.74
C PHE A 178 -8.99 6.78 10.77
N LEU A 179 -8.38 7.50 11.72
CA LEU A 179 -6.92 7.60 11.81
C LEU A 179 -6.26 6.26 12.15
N VAL A 180 -6.82 5.47 13.07
CA VAL A 180 -6.34 4.12 13.39
C VAL A 180 -6.39 3.23 12.15
N ALA A 181 -7.52 3.24 11.43
CA ALA A 181 -7.72 2.42 10.24
C ALA A 181 -6.78 2.79 9.10
N GLN A 182 -6.47 4.07 8.90
CA GLN A 182 -5.62 4.52 7.80
C GLN A 182 -4.12 4.43 8.11
N THR A 183 -3.72 4.65 9.37
CA THR A 183 -2.30 4.88 9.71
C THR A 183 -1.71 3.81 10.61
N ASN A 184 -2.53 2.92 11.17
CA ASN A 184 -2.09 1.92 12.15
C ASN A 184 -1.34 2.54 13.35
N MET A 185 -1.59 3.83 13.64
CA MET A 185 -1.05 4.52 14.81
C MET A 185 -1.87 4.15 16.05
N ARG A 186 -1.21 4.19 17.21
CA ARG A 186 -1.85 3.90 18.48
C ARG A 186 -2.86 4.99 18.84
N LEU A 187 -3.94 4.58 19.49
CA LEU A 187 -5.02 5.48 19.88
C LEU A 187 -4.53 6.61 20.79
N GLU A 188 -3.60 6.30 21.70
CA GLU A 188 -3.03 7.28 22.63
C GLU A 188 -2.24 8.37 21.90
N ASP A 189 -1.48 7.98 20.88
CA ASP A 189 -0.71 8.91 20.03
C ASP A 189 -1.66 9.80 19.21
N ILE A 190 -2.73 9.22 18.66
CA ILE A 190 -3.79 9.96 17.94
C ILE A 190 -4.46 10.98 18.86
N ASN A 191 -4.89 10.58 20.06
CA ASN A 191 -5.57 11.47 21.00
C ASN A 191 -4.70 12.66 21.38
N ARG A 192 -3.42 12.42 21.64
CA ARG A 192 -2.43 13.45 21.95
C ARG A 192 -2.23 14.41 20.78
N ASP A 193 -1.97 13.89 19.59
CA ASP A 193 -1.48 14.71 18.47
C ASP A 193 -2.60 15.46 17.74
N PHE A 194 -3.86 15.03 17.90
CA PHE A 194 -5.06 15.63 17.32
C PHE A 194 -5.99 16.27 18.37
N TRP A 195 -5.56 16.39 19.63
CA TRP A 195 -6.34 17.02 20.72
C TRP A 195 -7.76 16.44 20.88
N LEU A 196 -7.90 15.14 20.64
CA LEU A 196 -9.17 14.44 20.72
C LEU A 196 -9.34 13.91 22.13
N THR A 197 -10.12 14.60 22.96
CA THR A 197 -10.46 14.19 24.33
C THR A 197 -11.67 13.26 24.35
#